data_AF-A0A939AZ71-F1
#
_entry.id   AF-A0A939AZ71-F1
#
_cell.length_a   1.000
_cell.length_b   1.000
_cell.length_c   1.000
_cell.angle_alpha   90.00
_cell.angle_beta   90.00
_cell.angle_gamma   90.00
#
_symmetry.space_group_name_H-M   'P 1'
#
loop_
_entity.id
_entity.type
_entity.pdbx_description
1 polymer ?
#
loop_
_entity_poly.entity_id
_entity_poly.type
_entity_poly.pdbx_seq_one_letter_code
_entity_poly.pdbx_strand_id
1 'polypeptide(L)'
;MTISPPERGKTAKAQVDRVNNPATFELFGKPGHFDRSLAKGPKTTTWVWNLHANAHDFDSHTSDLEEVSRKIFSAHFGHLAVIFIWLSGAFFHGARFSNYSGWLADPTHVKPSAQVVWPVFGQEILNGDVGAGFHGIQITSGLFHVWRAWGITNETQLMALAIGALVMAGLMLNAGVFHYHKAAPKLEWFQNVESMLNHHLAGLLGLGSLSWAGHLIHVSLPTTALMDAIDAGKPLALNGKTIATYADIPLPHEFLNQDLIAQLFPGFGAGINAFFTGNWAAYSDFLTFKGGLNPVTGSLWMSDIAHHHLAIAVLFIVAGHMYRTNWGIGHSIKEILEGQKGDPLLFPASNGHDGLYEFMTTSWHAQLAVNLALMGSLSIIVAQHMYAMPPYPYIGIDYPTQLSIFTHHTWIGGFLIVGAGAHAAIAMIRDYDPAKHVDNVLDRVLKARDALISHLNWVCIWLGFHSFGLYIHNDTMRA
;
A
#
# COMPACT_ATOMS: atom_id res chain seq x y z
N MET A 1 46.65 12.71 3.74
CA MET A 1 45.76 13.45 4.64
C MET A 1 44.77 12.45 5.23
N THR A 2 45.02 11.99 6.45
CA THR A 2 44.06 11.20 7.22
C THR A 2 42.97 12.13 7.69
N ILE A 3 41.82 12.08 7.03
CA ILE A 3 40.63 12.83 7.42
C ILE A 3 40.10 12.15 8.67
N SER A 4 40.11 12.87 9.79
CA SER A 4 39.48 12.41 11.04
C SER A 4 38.00 12.10 10.78
N PRO A 5 37.43 11.04 11.38
CA PRO A 5 35.99 10.80 11.30
C PRO A 5 35.24 12.05 11.78
N PRO A 6 34.16 12.48 11.09
CA PRO A 6 33.32 13.56 11.58
C PRO A 6 32.79 13.24 12.99
N GLU A 7 32.67 14.26 13.84
CA GLU A 7 32.14 14.12 15.19
C GLU A 7 30.81 13.36 15.17
N ARG A 8 30.62 12.46 16.15
CA ARG A 8 29.37 11.72 16.33
C ARG A 8 28.21 12.71 16.40
N GLY A 9 27.38 12.73 15.35
CA GLY A 9 26.11 13.46 15.34
C GLY A 9 25.22 13.05 16.53
N LYS A 10 24.23 13.91 16.82
CA LYS A 10 23.24 13.68 17.90
C LYS A 10 22.74 12.23 17.85
N THR A 11 22.85 11.53 18.97
CA THR A 11 22.41 10.14 19.09
C THR A 11 20.90 10.06 18.86
N ALA A 12 20.46 9.30 17.86
CA ALA A 12 19.09 8.85 17.70
C ALA A 12 18.75 7.94 18.90
N LYS A 13 18.35 8.55 20.00
CA LYS A 13 17.75 7.88 21.16
C LYS A 13 16.24 7.94 20.98
N ALA A 14 15.54 6.90 21.44
CA ALA A 14 14.09 6.96 21.57
C ALA A 14 13.73 8.08 22.55
N GLN A 15 13.28 9.22 22.02
CA GLN A 15 12.87 10.39 22.79
C GLN A 15 11.36 10.37 22.92
N VAL A 16 10.89 9.62 23.92
CA VAL A 16 9.47 9.47 24.24
C VAL A 16 9.23 10.08 25.62
N ASP A 17 8.24 10.95 25.71
CA ASP A 17 7.81 11.50 26.99
C ASP A 17 6.73 10.61 27.60
N ARG A 18 6.87 10.36 28.91
CA ARG A 18 5.76 9.87 29.72
C ARG A 18 4.81 11.04 29.95
N VAL A 19 3.81 11.15 29.09
CA VAL A 19 2.75 12.15 29.21
C VAL A 19 1.61 11.61 30.06
N ASN A 20 1.01 12.50 30.85
CA ASN A 20 -0.23 12.23 31.56
C ASN A 20 -1.37 12.99 30.88
N ASN A 21 -1.67 12.64 29.62
CA ASN A 21 -2.86 13.12 28.93
C ASN A 21 -4.02 12.22 29.36
N PRO A 22 -4.88 12.66 30.30
CA PRO A 22 -5.85 11.77 30.91
C PRO A 22 -6.88 11.33 29.86
N ALA A 23 -7.02 10.01 29.67
CA ALA A 23 -8.06 9.44 28.84
C ALA A 23 -9.40 9.54 29.59
N THR A 24 -10.14 10.63 29.37
CA THR A 24 -11.43 10.89 30.02
C THR A 24 -12.53 11.12 28.98
N PHE A 25 -13.78 10.85 29.38
CA PHE A 25 -14.96 11.16 28.56
C PHE A 25 -15.42 12.62 28.68
N GLU A 26 -14.75 13.46 29.48
CA GLU A 26 -15.19 14.84 29.74
C GLU A 26 -15.28 15.65 28.44
N LEU A 27 -14.30 15.48 27.55
CA LEU A 27 -14.24 16.18 26.28
C LEU A 27 -15.33 15.74 25.29
N PHE A 28 -15.91 14.55 25.45
CA PHE A 28 -16.98 14.07 24.57
C PHE A 28 -18.30 14.82 24.84
N GLY A 29 -18.48 15.33 26.07
CA GLY A 29 -19.58 16.25 26.40
C GLY A 29 -19.39 17.68 25.89
N LYS A 30 -18.26 17.98 25.23
CA LYS A 30 -17.90 19.31 24.73
C LYS A 30 -17.53 19.22 23.23
N PRO A 31 -18.50 19.04 22.31
CA PRO A 31 -18.17 18.96 20.89
C PRO A 31 -17.56 20.29 20.41
N GLY A 32 -16.48 20.20 19.64
CA GLY A 32 -15.72 21.37 19.18
C GLY A 32 -14.67 21.88 20.18
N HIS A 33 -14.39 21.16 21.28
CA HIS A 33 -13.38 21.55 22.28
C HIS A 33 -11.98 21.80 21.70
N PHE A 34 -11.67 21.22 20.54
CA PHE A 34 -10.39 21.32 19.85
C PHE A 34 -10.20 22.66 19.12
N ASP A 35 -11.28 23.40 18.82
CA ASP A 35 -11.24 24.67 18.11
C ASP A 35 -11.90 25.77 18.97
N ARG A 36 -11.10 26.79 19.32
CA ARG A 36 -11.57 27.92 20.15
C ARG A 36 -12.71 28.70 19.50
N SER A 37 -12.81 28.70 18.17
CA SER A 37 -13.91 29.36 17.44
C SER A 37 -15.26 28.68 17.70
N LEU A 38 -15.25 27.38 18.02
CA LEU A 38 -16.42 26.56 18.28
C LEU A 38 -16.79 26.50 19.77
N ALA A 39 -15.91 26.93 20.67
CA ALA A 39 -16.08 26.79 22.12
C ALA A 39 -17.33 27.48 22.70
N LYS A 40 -17.91 28.47 22.00
CA LYS A 40 -19.13 29.18 22.43
C LYS A 40 -20.43 28.42 22.13
N GLY A 41 -20.35 27.24 21.51
CA GLY A 41 -21.48 26.38 21.17
C GLY A 41 -22.28 26.83 19.94
N PRO A 42 -23.29 26.04 19.54
CA PRO A 42 -24.03 26.21 18.29
C PRO A 42 -25.00 27.39 18.33
N LYS A 43 -24.50 28.59 18.00
CA LYS A 43 -25.35 29.79 17.81
C LYS A 43 -26.07 29.81 16.45
N THR A 44 -25.50 29.14 15.45
CA THR A 44 -26.07 28.98 14.10
C THR A 44 -25.82 27.55 13.63
N THR A 45 -26.58 27.10 12.62
CA THR A 45 -26.38 25.77 12.01
C THR A 45 -25.00 25.64 11.34
N THR A 46 -24.37 26.75 10.93
CA THR A 46 -22.99 26.80 10.43
C THR A 46 -21.99 26.20 11.43
N TRP A 47 -22.24 26.34 12.73
CA TRP A 47 -21.39 25.73 13.75
C TRP A 47 -21.30 24.20 13.60
N VAL A 48 -22.41 23.54 13.24
CA VAL A 48 -22.43 22.09 13.04
C VAL A 48 -21.55 21.72 11.85
N TRP A 49 -21.59 22.48 10.76
CA TRP A 49 -20.73 22.22 9.59
C TRP A 49 -19.26 22.45 9.91
N ASN A 50 -18.92 23.54 10.59
CA ASN A 50 -17.55 23.85 10.99
C ASN A 50 -16.99 22.81 11.99
N LEU A 51 -17.83 22.26 12.87
CA LEU A 51 -17.45 21.17 13.76
C LEU A 51 -16.89 19.97 12.99
N HIS A 52 -17.53 19.56 11.91
CA HIS A 52 -17.09 18.43 11.10
C HIS A 52 -15.91 18.80 10.19
N ALA A 53 -15.97 19.97 9.54
CA ALA A 53 -14.94 20.43 8.61
C ALA A 53 -13.57 20.62 9.30
N ASN A 54 -13.56 21.11 10.54
CA ASN A 54 -12.32 21.43 11.26
C ASN A 54 -11.82 20.25 12.12
N ALA A 55 -12.53 19.12 12.17
CA ALA A 55 -12.21 18.03 13.11
C ALA A 55 -10.80 17.45 12.93
N HIS A 56 -10.31 17.37 11.69
CA HIS A 56 -8.98 16.85 11.35
C HIS A 56 -8.01 17.94 10.85
N ASP A 57 -8.39 19.22 10.93
CA ASP A 57 -7.51 20.36 10.62
C ASP A 57 -6.63 20.68 11.84
N PHE A 58 -5.72 19.75 12.19
CA PHE A 58 -5.04 19.73 13.49
C PHE A 58 -4.18 20.95 13.79
N ASP A 59 -3.60 21.57 12.77
CA ASP A 59 -2.82 22.81 12.85
C ASP A 59 -3.69 24.04 13.15
N SER A 60 -4.99 24.02 12.82
CA SER A 60 -5.93 25.05 13.26
C SER A 60 -6.26 24.94 14.76
N HIS A 61 -6.05 23.77 15.37
CA HIS A 61 -6.33 23.53 16.79
C HIS A 61 -5.22 24.10 17.69
N THR A 62 -3.97 24.03 17.22
CA THR A 62 -2.78 24.42 17.99
C THR A 62 -1.62 24.76 17.06
N SER A 63 -0.80 25.74 17.45
CA SER A 63 0.45 26.09 16.74
C SER A 63 1.64 25.21 17.15
N ASP A 64 1.46 24.26 18.06
CA ASP A 64 2.51 23.35 18.51
C ASP A 64 2.65 22.15 17.54
N LEU A 65 3.72 22.17 16.74
CA LEU A 65 4.01 21.13 15.76
C LEU A 65 4.24 19.75 16.41
N GLU A 66 4.74 19.70 17.65
CA GLU A 66 4.92 18.42 18.36
C GLU A 66 3.56 17.78 18.66
N GLU A 67 2.60 18.56 19.16
CA GLU A 67 1.25 18.09 19.42
C GLU A 67 0.51 17.70 18.13
N VAL A 68 0.65 18.48 17.05
CA VAL A 68 0.11 18.12 15.73
C VAL A 68 0.70 16.77 15.27
N SER A 69 2.01 16.58 15.38
CA SER A 69 2.68 15.33 15.00
C SER A 69 2.17 14.12 15.81
N ARG A 70 1.93 14.31 17.12
CA ARG A 70 1.36 13.28 18.00
C ARG A 70 -0.07 12.90 17.61
N LYS A 71 -0.92 13.90 17.29
CA LYS A 71 -2.28 13.66 16.80
C LYS A 71 -2.27 12.89 15.49
N ILE A 72 -1.44 13.29 14.53
CA ILE A 72 -1.26 12.60 13.23
C ILE A 72 -0.85 11.14 13.47
N PHE A 73 0.16 10.91 14.31
CA PHE A 73 0.66 9.56 14.57
C PHE A 73 -0.38 8.64 15.22
N SER A 74 -1.15 9.15 16.18
CA SER A 74 -2.26 8.40 16.79
C SER A 74 -3.39 8.14 15.77
N ALA A 75 -3.73 9.14 14.94
CA ALA A 75 -4.73 9.00 13.90
C ALA A 75 -4.34 7.95 12.84
N HIS A 76 -3.05 7.82 12.50
CA HIS A 76 -2.57 6.76 11.62
C HIS A 76 -2.88 5.37 12.17
N PHE A 77 -2.67 5.14 13.47
CA PHE A 77 -3.06 3.87 14.11
C PHE A 77 -4.56 3.64 14.08
N GLY A 78 -5.37 4.68 14.31
CA GLY A 78 -6.83 4.61 14.17
C GLY A 78 -7.25 4.20 12.75
N HIS A 79 -6.62 4.78 11.73
CA HIS A 79 -6.89 4.44 10.33
C HIS A 79 -6.45 3.00 10.00
N LEU A 80 -5.28 2.56 10.47
CA LEU A 80 -4.83 1.16 10.31
C LEU A 80 -5.80 0.17 10.96
N ALA A 81 -6.35 0.50 12.13
CA ALA A 81 -7.36 -0.34 12.76
C ALA A 81 -8.63 -0.49 11.90
N VAL A 82 -9.10 0.60 11.28
CA VAL A 82 -10.25 0.56 10.36
C VAL A 82 -9.95 -0.32 9.15
N ILE A 83 -8.75 -0.22 8.56
CA ILE A 83 -8.31 -1.11 7.48
C ILE A 83 -8.33 -2.58 7.91
N PHE A 84 -7.80 -2.90 9.09
CA PHE A 84 -7.81 -4.27 9.60
C PHE A 84 -9.22 -4.80 9.90
N ILE A 85 -10.14 -3.95 10.39
CA ILE A 85 -11.55 -4.33 10.56
C ILE A 85 -12.20 -4.60 9.20
N TRP A 86 -11.94 -3.77 8.21
CA TRP A 86 -12.44 -3.97 6.85
C TRP A 86 -11.91 -5.28 6.23
N LEU A 87 -10.61 -5.57 6.38
CA LEU A 87 -9.99 -6.84 5.96
C LEU A 87 -10.59 -8.04 6.71
N SER A 88 -10.77 -7.92 8.03
CA SER A 88 -11.42 -8.95 8.86
C SER A 88 -12.83 -9.25 8.36
N GLY A 89 -13.61 -8.22 8.03
CA GLY A 89 -14.94 -8.35 7.42
C GLY A 89 -14.89 -9.10 6.10
N ALA A 90 -13.95 -8.76 5.20
CA ALA A 90 -13.79 -9.46 3.92
C ALA A 90 -13.51 -10.96 4.10
N PHE A 91 -12.58 -11.33 5.00
CA PHE A 91 -12.29 -12.73 5.30
C PHE A 91 -13.47 -13.45 5.96
N PHE A 92 -14.16 -12.79 6.91
CA PHE A 92 -15.30 -13.37 7.61
C PHE A 92 -16.47 -13.64 6.67
N HIS A 93 -16.77 -12.70 5.77
CA HIS A 93 -17.78 -12.87 4.73
C HIS A 93 -17.43 -14.02 3.79
N GLY A 94 -16.16 -14.11 3.37
CA GLY A 94 -15.63 -15.26 2.62
C GLY A 94 -15.82 -16.58 3.36
N ALA A 95 -15.60 -16.62 4.66
CA ALA A 95 -15.71 -17.84 5.46
C ALA A 95 -17.15 -18.28 5.76
N ARG A 96 -18.12 -17.36 5.81
CA ARG A 96 -19.47 -17.64 6.32
C ARG A 96 -20.60 -17.50 5.30
N PHE A 97 -20.46 -16.61 4.34
CA PHE A 97 -21.55 -16.18 3.45
C PHE A 97 -21.11 -16.19 1.99
N SER A 98 -20.28 -17.16 1.61
CA SER A 98 -19.69 -17.22 0.28
C SER A 98 -19.77 -18.61 -0.32
N ASN A 99 -19.56 -18.70 -1.63
CA ASN A 99 -19.38 -19.94 -2.37
C ASN A 99 -17.92 -20.28 -2.64
N TYR A 100 -16.97 -19.83 -1.79
CA TYR A 100 -15.53 -19.96 -2.05
C TYR A 100 -15.06 -21.38 -2.40
N SER A 101 -15.41 -22.41 -1.62
CA SER A 101 -15.04 -23.79 -1.95
C SER A 101 -15.68 -24.29 -3.25
N GLY A 102 -16.92 -23.87 -3.54
CA GLY A 102 -17.61 -24.20 -4.79
C GLY A 102 -16.94 -23.55 -6.00
N TRP A 103 -16.54 -22.28 -5.85
CA TRP A 103 -15.76 -21.56 -6.86
C TRP A 103 -14.38 -22.16 -7.05
N LEU A 104 -13.72 -22.56 -5.97
CA LEU A 104 -12.38 -23.15 -6.04
C LEU A 104 -12.37 -24.44 -6.86
N ALA A 105 -13.45 -25.24 -6.78
CA ALA A 105 -13.61 -26.47 -7.55
C ALA A 105 -13.94 -26.26 -9.03
N ASP A 106 -14.55 -25.12 -9.41
CA ASP A 106 -14.82 -24.74 -10.80
C ASP A 106 -14.72 -23.22 -11.00
N PRO A 107 -13.49 -22.68 -11.05
CA PRO A 107 -13.25 -21.24 -11.11
C PRO A 107 -13.64 -20.62 -12.46
N THR A 108 -13.92 -21.46 -13.46
CA THR A 108 -14.26 -21.01 -14.83
C THR A 108 -15.75 -20.74 -15.02
N HIS A 109 -16.62 -21.50 -14.35
CA HIS A 109 -18.07 -21.35 -14.53
C HIS A 109 -18.75 -20.71 -13.32
N VAL A 110 -18.35 -21.05 -12.09
CA VAL A 110 -18.94 -20.50 -10.87
C VAL A 110 -18.53 -19.04 -10.71
N LYS A 111 -19.47 -18.17 -10.31
CA LYS A 111 -19.20 -16.74 -10.10
C LYS A 111 -18.88 -16.48 -8.62
N PRO A 112 -17.81 -15.71 -8.31
CA PRO A 112 -17.50 -15.34 -6.93
C PRO A 112 -18.66 -14.60 -6.26
N SER A 113 -19.08 -15.06 -5.09
CA SER A 113 -20.13 -14.42 -4.29
C SER A 113 -19.80 -14.53 -2.81
N ALA A 114 -19.92 -13.43 -2.07
CA ALA A 114 -19.61 -13.36 -0.63
C ALA A 114 -20.59 -12.47 0.18
N GLN A 115 -21.74 -12.15 -0.42
CA GLN A 115 -22.78 -11.35 0.21
C GLN A 115 -24.15 -11.95 -0.08
N VAL A 116 -24.90 -12.24 0.98
CA VAL A 116 -26.26 -12.75 0.92
C VAL A 116 -27.19 -11.74 1.56
N VAL A 117 -28.27 -11.41 0.85
CA VAL A 117 -29.26 -10.43 1.28
C VAL A 117 -30.38 -11.13 2.05
N TRP A 118 -30.82 -10.54 3.16
CA TRP A 118 -31.94 -11.06 3.94
C TRP A 118 -33.27 -10.99 3.17
N PRO A 119 -34.17 -11.97 3.33
CA PRO A 119 -35.45 -12.02 2.64
C PRO A 119 -36.48 -11.10 3.30
N VAL A 120 -36.37 -9.80 3.02
CA VAL A 120 -37.28 -8.77 3.52
C VAL A 120 -37.66 -7.84 2.37
N PHE A 121 -38.93 -7.50 2.22
CA PHE A 121 -39.43 -6.61 1.16
C PHE A 121 -39.14 -7.08 -0.29
N GLY A 122 -38.87 -8.37 -0.52
CA GLY A 122 -38.58 -8.90 -1.86
C GLY A 122 -37.15 -8.65 -2.32
N GLN A 123 -36.28 -8.11 -1.47
CA GLN A 123 -34.89 -7.82 -1.84
C GLN A 123 -34.03 -9.08 -2.03
N GLU A 124 -34.52 -10.26 -1.62
CA GLU A 124 -33.88 -11.55 -1.92
C GLU A 124 -33.78 -11.85 -3.42
N ILE A 125 -34.50 -11.11 -4.27
CA ILE A 125 -34.29 -11.11 -5.73
C ILE A 125 -32.85 -10.77 -6.12
N LEU A 126 -32.11 -10.06 -5.27
CA LEU A 126 -30.68 -9.77 -5.45
C LEU A 126 -29.78 -10.98 -5.22
N ASN A 127 -30.27 -12.03 -4.56
CA ASN A 127 -29.54 -13.29 -4.39
C ASN A 127 -29.66 -14.13 -5.68
N GLY A 128 -28.96 -13.70 -6.73
CA GLY A 128 -28.92 -14.41 -8.01
C GLY A 128 -28.23 -15.77 -7.88
N ASP A 129 -28.61 -16.71 -8.76
CA ASP A 129 -27.90 -17.99 -8.89
C ASP A 129 -26.50 -17.73 -9.50
N VAL A 130 -25.47 -17.98 -8.70
CA VAL A 130 -24.06 -17.79 -9.08
C VAL A 130 -23.33 -19.11 -9.33
N GLY A 131 -24.05 -20.23 -9.34
CA GLY A 131 -23.51 -21.57 -9.48
C GLY A 131 -23.12 -22.22 -8.14
N ALA A 132 -22.73 -23.49 -8.21
CA ALA A 132 -22.41 -24.34 -7.05
C ALA A 132 -23.56 -24.43 -6.00
N GLY A 133 -24.81 -24.25 -6.41
CA GLY A 133 -25.98 -24.27 -5.53
C GLY A 133 -26.08 -23.07 -4.59
N PHE A 134 -25.35 -21.98 -4.85
CA PHE A 134 -25.33 -20.79 -4.02
C PHE A 134 -26.09 -19.63 -4.66
N HIS A 135 -26.85 -18.90 -3.84
CA HIS A 135 -27.59 -17.71 -4.24
C HIS A 135 -27.09 -16.49 -3.46
N GLY A 136 -26.63 -15.46 -4.14
CA GLY A 136 -26.08 -14.25 -3.52
C GLY A 136 -25.69 -13.19 -4.52
N ILE A 137 -25.10 -12.10 -4.04
CA ILE A 137 -24.58 -11.02 -4.90
C ILE A 137 -23.20 -11.42 -5.43
N GLN A 138 -23.06 -11.45 -6.76
CA GLN A 138 -21.75 -11.61 -7.39
C GLN A 138 -20.82 -10.45 -7.01
N ILE A 139 -19.66 -10.77 -6.44
CA ILE A 139 -18.64 -9.79 -6.06
C ILE A 139 -17.65 -9.57 -7.21
N THR A 140 -17.09 -8.36 -7.31
CA THR A 140 -16.09 -8.00 -8.33
C THR A 140 -14.80 -7.43 -7.73
N SER A 141 -14.56 -7.70 -6.44
CA SER A 141 -13.38 -7.27 -5.70
C SER A 141 -12.13 -8.12 -5.96
N GLY A 142 -12.30 -9.28 -6.61
CA GLY A 142 -11.21 -10.22 -6.91
C GLY A 142 -10.70 -11.06 -5.74
N LEU A 143 -11.34 -10.98 -4.56
CA LEU A 143 -10.88 -11.65 -3.33
C LEU A 143 -10.66 -13.16 -3.47
N PHE A 144 -11.52 -13.85 -4.22
CA PHE A 144 -11.40 -15.30 -4.42
C PHE A 144 -10.10 -15.68 -5.16
N HIS A 145 -9.74 -14.91 -6.20
CA HIS A 145 -8.48 -15.10 -6.93
C HIS A 145 -7.26 -14.85 -6.05
N VAL A 146 -7.33 -13.85 -5.18
CA VAL A 146 -6.27 -13.52 -4.20
C VAL A 146 -6.11 -14.67 -3.20
N TRP A 147 -7.20 -15.16 -2.60
CA TRP A 147 -7.16 -16.23 -1.61
C TRP A 147 -6.65 -17.54 -2.20
N ARG A 148 -7.05 -17.88 -3.43
CA ARG A 148 -6.49 -19.01 -4.15
C ARG A 148 -4.99 -18.86 -4.34
N ALA A 149 -4.53 -17.69 -4.78
CA ALA A 149 -3.11 -17.41 -4.95
C ALA A 149 -2.32 -17.50 -3.63
N TRP A 150 -2.96 -17.26 -2.48
CA TRP A 150 -2.33 -17.43 -1.16
C TRP A 150 -2.28 -18.89 -0.69
N GLY A 151 -2.85 -19.82 -1.45
CA GLY A 151 -2.94 -21.22 -1.07
C GLY A 151 -4.06 -21.52 -0.07
N ILE A 152 -5.10 -20.69 0.00
CA ILE A 152 -6.25 -20.94 0.87
C ILE A 152 -7.18 -21.96 0.21
N THR A 153 -7.43 -23.08 0.88
CA THR A 153 -8.23 -24.21 0.37
C THR A 153 -9.59 -24.35 1.03
N ASN A 154 -9.84 -23.69 2.17
CA ASN A 154 -11.08 -23.86 2.93
C ASN A 154 -11.45 -22.64 3.78
N GLU A 155 -12.70 -22.60 4.23
CA GLU A 155 -13.29 -21.50 5.01
C GLU A 155 -12.72 -21.39 6.44
N THR A 156 -12.18 -22.48 6.99
CA THR A 156 -11.57 -22.44 8.34
C THR A 156 -10.33 -21.55 8.35
N GLN A 157 -9.54 -21.58 7.28
CA GLN A 157 -8.40 -20.68 7.11
C GLN A 157 -8.84 -19.21 6.99
N LEU A 158 -9.90 -18.94 6.22
CA LEU A 158 -10.48 -17.58 6.12
C LEU A 158 -11.00 -17.09 7.49
N MET A 159 -11.63 -17.96 8.28
CA MET A 159 -12.06 -17.61 9.64
C MET A 159 -10.88 -17.27 10.54
N ALA A 160 -9.78 -18.02 10.45
CA ALA A 160 -8.56 -17.73 11.22
C ALA A 160 -7.95 -16.37 10.82
N LEU A 161 -7.91 -16.05 9.53
CA LEU A 161 -7.48 -14.74 9.03
C LEU A 161 -8.37 -13.61 9.52
N ALA A 162 -9.69 -13.82 9.53
CA ALA A 162 -10.65 -12.84 10.03
C ALA A 162 -10.38 -12.49 11.50
N ILE A 163 -10.18 -13.51 12.35
CA ILE A 163 -9.87 -13.33 13.78
C ILE A 163 -8.51 -12.66 13.95
N GLY A 164 -7.48 -13.10 13.21
CA GLY A 164 -6.15 -12.50 13.25
C GLY A 164 -6.16 -11.02 12.89
N ALA A 165 -6.86 -10.64 11.81
CA ALA A 165 -7.02 -9.26 11.41
C ALA A 165 -7.75 -8.42 12.49
N LEU A 166 -8.76 -8.99 13.16
CA LEU A 166 -9.48 -8.30 14.23
C LEU A 166 -8.60 -8.08 15.47
N VAL A 167 -7.76 -9.06 15.83
CA VAL A 167 -6.76 -8.90 16.90
C VAL A 167 -5.76 -7.79 16.54
N MET A 168 -5.29 -7.76 15.30
CA MET A 168 -4.41 -6.68 14.82
C MET A 168 -5.09 -5.30 14.89
N ALA A 169 -6.38 -5.20 14.56
CA ALA A 169 -7.13 -3.96 14.73
C ALA A 169 -7.15 -3.50 16.21
N GLY A 170 -7.38 -4.43 17.14
CA GLY A 170 -7.32 -4.14 18.59
C GLY A 170 -5.95 -3.66 19.04
N LEU A 171 -4.88 -4.26 18.51
CA LEU A 171 -3.49 -3.83 18.77
C LEU A 171 -3.21 -2.43 18.20
N MET A 172 -3.68 -2.13 16.99
CA MET A 172 -3.52 -0.80 16.38
C MET A 172 -4.25 0.27 17.21
N LEU A 173 -5.50 0.04 17.62
CA LEU A 173 -6.23 0.95 18.51
C LEU A 173 -5.48 1.17 19.83
N ASN A 174 -4.97 0.10 20.42
CA ASN A 174 -4.20 0.20 21.67
C ASN A 174 -2.90 1.01 21.48
N ALA A 175 -2.17 0.77 20.39
CA ALA A 175 -0.96 1.53 20.06
C ALA A 175 -1.24 3.02 19.86
N GLY A 176 -2.34 3.37 19.17
CA GLY A 176 -2.77 4.76 18.98
C GLY A 176 -3.08 5.47 20.30
N VAL A 177 -3.80 4.80 21.21
CA VAL A 177 -4.08 5.33 22.57
C VAL A 177 -2.78 5.44 23.37
N PHE A 178 -1.94 4.41 23.34
CA PHE A 178 -0.68 4.36 24.10
C PHE A 178 0.27 5.50 23.68
N HIS A 179 0.47 5.69 22.38
CA HIS A 179 1.39 6.70 21.84
C HIS A 179 0.83 8.13 21.85
N TYR A 180 -0.41 8.34 22.28
CA TYR A 180 -0.94 9.69 22.52
C TYR A 180 -1.12 10.00 24.00
N HIS A 181 -1.66 9.05 24.78
CA HIS A 181 -2.03 9.27 26.18
C HIS A 181 -0.97 8.87 27.21
N LYS A 182 0.01 8.02 26.83
CA LYS A 182 0.98 7.46 27.78
C LYS A 182 2.43 7.71 27.39
N ALA A 183 2.78 7.45 26.14
CA ALA A 183 4.15 7.40 25.66
C ALA A 183 4.26 8.16 24.32
N ALA A 184 4.09 9.48 24.40
CA ALA A 184 4.03 10.34 23.24
C ALA A 184 5.44 10.72 22.76
N PRO A 185 5.80 10.45 21.49
CA PRO A 185 7.12 10.83 20.96
C PRO A 185 7.32 12.35 20.95
N LYS A 186 8.58 12.79 21.02
CA LYS A 186 8.97 14.20 20.80
C LYS A 186 9.07 14.53 19.32
N LEU A 187 9.02 15.82 18.99
CA LEU A 187 9.16 16.30 17.60
C LEU A 187 10.44 15.80 16.92
N GLU A 188 11.54 15.75 17.67
CA GLU A 188 12.85 15.29 17.20
C GLU A 188 12.84 13.83 16.73
N TRP A 189 11.96 12.99 17.30
CA TRP A 189 11.76 11.62 16.85
C TRP A 189 11.07 11.58 15.49
N PHE A 190 10.03 12.40 15.29
CA PHE A 190 9.32 12.50 14.02
C PHE A 190 10.20 13.07 12.90
N GLN A 191 11.11 13.99 13.25
CA GLN A 191 12.03 14.63 12.29
C GLN A 191 13.27 13.79 11.97
N ASN A 192 13.41 12.59 12.55
CA ASN A 192 14.51 11.68 12.26
C ASN A 192 14.25 10.91 10.95
N VAL A 193 14.32 11.65 9.83
CA VAL A 193 13.96 11.16 8.50
C VAL A 193 14.91 10.08 7.98
N GLU A 194 16.21 10.16 8.28
CA GLU A 194 17.17 9.11 7.90
C GLU A 194 16.83 7.78 8.57
N SER A 195 16.51 7.79 9.87
CA SER A 195 16.08 6.58 10.58
C SER A 195 14.75 6.08 10.01
N MET A 196 13.77 6.95 9.82
CA MET A 196 12.47 6.58 9.27
C MET A 196 12.61 5.92 7.89
N LEU A 197 13.40 6.50 6.97
CA LEU A 197 13.62 5.95 5.64
C LEU A 197 14.36 4.62 5.68
N ASN A 198 15.42 4.48 6.48
CA ASN A 198 16.11 3.20 6.63
C ASN A 198 15.17 2.10 7.13
N HIS A 199 14.35 2.38 8.15
CA HIS A 199 13.41 1.41 8.70
C HIS A 199 12.24 1.10 7.76
N HIS A 200 11.75 2.07 7.00
CA HIS A 200 10.68 1.83 6.02
C HIS A 200 11.20 1.08 4.79
N LEU A 201 12.38 1.42 4.28
CA LEU A 201 12.99 0.70 3.15
C LEU A 201 13.38 -0.73 3.56
N ALA A 202 14.28 -0.89 4.54
CA ALA A 202 14.76 -2.23 4.88
C ALA A 202 13.75 -3.05 5.69
N GLY A 203 13.08 -2.42 6.66
CA GLY A 203 12.13 -3.10 7.54
C GLY A 203 10.78 -3.30 6.87
N LEU A 204 10.03 -2.22 6.65
CA LEU A 204 8.65 -2.32 6.16
C LEU A 204 8.57 -2.94 4.76
N LEU A 205 9.33 -2.43 3.79
CA LEU A 205 9.30 -2.93 2.41
C LEU A 205 10.17 -4.17 2.23
N GLY A 206 11.42 -4.13 2.72
CA GLY A 206 12.39 -5.21 2.58
C GLY A 206 11.98 -6.49 3.30
N LEU A 207 11.83 -6.45 4.63
CA LEU A 207 11.39 -7.62 5.41
C LEU A 207 9.94 -8.01 5.08
N GLY A 208 9.07 -7.05 4.76
CA GLY A 208 7.72 -7.33 4.28
C GLY A 208 7.73 -8.19 3.01
N SER A 209 8.52 -7.80 2.00
CA SER A 209 8.67 -8.57 0.76
C SER A 209 9.38 -9.90 0.98
N LEU A 210 10.37 -9.97 1.89
CA LEU A 210 11.08 -11.21 2.22
C LEU A 210 10.15 -12.23 2.90
N SER A 211 9.35 -11.78 3.88
CA SER A 211 8.36 -12.62 4.55
C SER A 211 7.29 -13.10 3.57
N TRP A 212 6.87 -12.23 2.64
CA TRP A 212 5.94 -12.63 1.59
C TRP A 212 6.53 -13.65 0.62
N ALA A 213 7.79 -13.48 0.19
CA ALA A 213 8.50 -14.50 -0.60
C ALA A 213 8.58 -15.84 0.14
N GLY A 214 8.84 -15.82 1.45
CA GLY A 214 8.80 -17.03 2.29
C GLY A 214 7.43 -17.70 2.29
N HIS A 215 6.34 -16.94 2.47
CA HIS A 215 4.98 -17.48 2.34
C HIS A 215 4.73 -18.05 0.94
N LEU A 216 5.15 -17.34 -0.11
CA LEU A 216 4.95 -17.79 -1.48
C LEU A 216 5.67 -19.13 -1.74
N ILE A 217 6.93 -19.26 -1.34
CA ILE A 217 7.76 -20.46 -1.53
C ILE A 217 7.26 -21.65 -0.73
N HIS A 218 6.85 -21.44 0.52
CA HIS A 218 6.57 -22.54 1.45
C HIS A 218 5.09 -22.90 1.59
N VAL A 219 4.17 -22.04 1.13
CA VAL A 219 2.71 -22.27 1.25
C VAL A 219 2.02 -22.14 -0.10
N SER A 220 2.10 -20.97 -0.73
CA SER A 220 1.35 -20.70 -1.96
C SER A 220 1.78 -21.63 -3.10
N LEU A 221 3.08 -21.72 -3.38
CA LEU A 221 3.62 -22.49 -4.49
C LEU A 221 3.26 -23.97 -4.45
N PRO A 222 3.52 -24.72 -3.37
CA PRO A 222 3.15 -26.14 -3.32
C PRO A 222 1.63 -26.35 -3.43
N THR A 223 0.83 -25.50 -2.78
CA THR A 223 -0.63 -25.60 -2.85
C THR A 223 -1.16 -25.27 -4.24
N THR A 224 -0.75 -24.16 -4.85
CA THR A 224 -1.23 -23.73 -6.17
C THR A 224 -0.76 -24.66 -7.29
N ALA A 225 0.44 -25.24 -7.20
CA ALA A 225 0.90 -26.25 -8.15
C ALA A 225 -0.02 -27.48 -8.18
N LEU A 226 -0.50 -27.92 -7.00
CA LEU A 226 -1.46 -29.02 -6.90
C LEU A 226 -2.84 -28.62 -7.44
N MET A 227 -3.32 -27.41 -7.11
CA MET A 227 -4.59 -26.89 -7.62
C MET A 227 -4.59 -26.80 -9.16
N ASP A 228 -3.52 -26.26 -9.73
CA ASP A 228 -3.39 -26.10 -11.18
C ASP A 228 -3.26 -27.46 -11.89
N ALA A 229 -2.64 -28.46 -11.25
CA ALA A 229 -2.59 -29.82 -11.77
C ALA A 229 -3.96 -30.51 -11.79
N ILE A 230 -4.77 -30.28 -10.75
CA ILE A 230 -6.17 -30.75 -10.69
C ILE A 230 -6.97 -30.10 -11.84
N ASP A 231 -6.88 -28.78 -11.98
CA ASP A 231 -7.64 -28.04 -13.01
C ASP A 231 -7.21 -28.39 -14.43
N ALA A 232 -5.93 -28.73 -14.64
CA ALA A 232 -5.42 -29.23 -15.92
C ALA A 232 -5.84 -30.68 -16.24
N GLY A 233 -6.56 -31.36 -15.33
CA GLY A 233 -6.96 -32.76 -15.47
C GLY A 233 -5.79 -33.75 -15.35
N LYS A 234 -4.66 -33.32 -14.76
CA LYS A 234 -3.44 -34.12 -14.59
C LYS A 234 -2.99 -34.09 -13.12
N PRO A 235 -3.79 -34.63 -12.19
CA PRO A 235 -3.50 -34.57 -10.76
C PRO A 235 -2.14 -35.20 -10.44
N LEU A 236 -1.40 -34.57 -9.53
CA LEU A 236 -0.11 -35.06 -9.05
C LEU A 236 -0.31 -36.08 -7.93
N ALA A 237 0.71 -36.88 -7.66
CA ALA A 237 0.75 -37.79 -6.53
C ALA A 237 1.84 -37.37 -5.53
N LEU A 238 1.50 -37.42 -4.24
CA LEU A 238 2.44 -37.19 -3.14
C LEU A 238 2.44 -38.41 -2.22
N ASN A 239 3.62 -38.92 -1.89
CA ASN A 239 3.80 -40.16 -1.11
C ASN A 239 2.98 -41.34 -1.66
N GLY A 240 2.83 -41.43 -2.99
CA GLY A 240 2.03 -42.47 -3.65
C GLY A 240 0.51 -42.29 -3.59
N LYS A 241 0.00 -41.24 -2.92
CA LYS A 241 -1.42 -40.86 -2.95
C LYS A 241 -1.66 -39.84 -4.05
N THR A 242 -2.61 -40.12 -4.95
CA THR A 242 -3.08 -39.13 -5.94
C THR A 242 -3.88 -38.02 -5.25
N ILE A 243 -3.55 -36.77 -5.56
CA ILE A 243 -4.24 -35.58 -5.05
C ILE A 243 -5.30 -35.20 -6.09
N ALA A 244 -6.50 -35.79 -5.96
CA ALA A 244 -7.55 -35.70 -6.97
C ALA A 244 -8.50 -34.51 -6.75
N THR A 245 -8.65 -34.05 -5.51
CA THR A 245 -9.54 -32.94 -5.15
C THR A 245 -8.81 -31.89 -4.32
N TYR A 246 -9.38 -30.69 -4.23
CA TYR A 246 -8.87 -29.63 -3.37
C TYR A 246 -8.81 -30.02 -1.89
N ALA A 247 -9.70 -30.92 -1.45
CA ALA A 247 -9.70 -31.46 -0.09
C ALA A 247 -8.59 -32.48 0.16
N ASP A 248 -8.01 -33.07 -0.91
CA ASP A 248 -6.87 -33.98 -0.80
C ASP A 248 -5.53 -33.25 -0.64
N ILE A 249 -5.50 -31.94 -0.90
CA ILE A 249 -4.28 -31.13 -0.82
C ILE A 249 -3.80 -31.10 0.65
N PRO A 250 -2.53 -31.48 0.92
CA PRO A 250 -1.95 -31.38 2.27
C PRO A 250 -2.10 -29.98 2.85
N LEU A 251 -2.36 -29.90 4.15
CA LEU A 251 -2.43 -28.59 4.81
C LEU A 251 -1.04 -27.91 4.75
N PRO A 252 -0.98 -26.57 4.71
CA PRO A 252 0.29 -25.85 4.51
C PRO A 252 1.44 -26.25 5.45
N HIS A 253 1.14 -26.63 6.70
CA HIS A 253 2.15 -27.03 7.67
C HIS A 253 2.78 -28.41 7.37
N GLU A 254 2.14 -29.25 6.54
CA GLU A 254 2.69 -30.54 6.11
C GLU A 254 3.85 -30.34 5.11
N PHE A 255 3.84 -29.25 4.33
CA PHE A 255 4.94 -28.89 3.41
C PHE A 255 6.21 -28.40 4.13
N LEU A 256 6.19 -28.29 5.46
CA LEU A 256 7.42 -28.15 6.25
C LEU A 256 8.30 -29.40 6.16
N ASN A 257 7.74 -30.54 5.74
CA ASN A 257 8.53 -31.72 5.42
C ASN A 257 9.25 -31.53 4.08
N GLN A 258 10.58 -31.41 4.14
CA GLN A 258 11.45 -31.23 2.98
C GLN A 258 11.28 -32.37 1.94
N ASP A 259 11.09 -33.62 2.38
CA ASP A 259 10.92 -34.77 1.48
C ASP A 259 9.58 -34.71 0.73
N LEU A 260 8.56 -34.11 1.34
CA LEU A 260 7.26 -33.94 0.71
C LEU A 260 7.31 -32.83 -0.35
N ILE A 261 7.82 -31.65 0.00
CA ILE A 261 7.90 -30.53 -0.95
C ILE A 261 8.91 -30.80 -2.07
N ALA A 262 9.97 -31.59 -1.82
CA ALA A 262 10.93 -31.99 -2.84
C ALA A 262 10.33 -32.91 -3.93
N GLN A 263 9.20 -33.57 -3.66
CA GLN A 263 8.46 -34.32 -4.69
C GLN A 263 7.80 -33.39 -5.72
N LEU A 264 7.46 -32.16 -5.32
CA LEU A 264 6.94 -31.12 -6.22
C LEU A 264 8.07 -30.30 -6.85
N PHE A 265 9.06 -29.95 -6.04
CA PHE A 265 10.16 -29.07 -6.38
C PHE A 265 11.49 -29.69 -5.94
N PRO A 266 12.13 -30.52 -6.80
CA PRO A 266 13.37 -31.24 -6.49
C PRO A 266 14.52 -30.37 -5.93
N GLY A 267 14.54 -29.07 -6.25
CA GLY A 267 15.52 -28.10 -5.75
C GLY A 267 15.53 -27.96 -4.23
N PHE A 268 14.40 -28.24 -3.55
CA PHE A 268 14.38 -28.32 -2.08
C PHE A 268 15.29 -29.41 -1.53
N GLY A 269 15.57 -30.47 -2.29
CA GLY A 269 16.51 -31.53 -1.91
C GLY A 269 17.95 -31.06 -1.72
N ALA A 270 18.35 -29.94 -2.35
CA ALA A 270 19.67 -29.34 -2.17
C ALA A 270 19.87 -28.68 -0.79
N GLY A 271 18.77 -28.43 -0.05
CA GLY A 271 18.77 -27.80 1.26
C GLY A 271 19.32 -26.37 1.26
N ILE A 272 19.52 -25.81 2.46
CA ILE A 272 20.00 -24.43 2.62
C ILE A 272 21.49 -24.26 2.26
N ASN A 273 22.25 -25.34 2.14
CA ASN A 273 23.66 -25.29 1.78
C ASN A 273 23.87 -24.66 0.39
N ALA A 274 22.95 -24.89 -0.56
CA ALA A 274 23.02 -24.27 -1.88
C ALA A 274 22.94 -22.73 -1.83
N PHE A 275 22.19 -22.16 -0.88
CA PHE A 275 22.13 -20.72 -0.64
C PHE A 275 23.48 -20.17 -0.16
N PHE A 276 24.06 -20.75 0.89
CA PHE A 276 25.30 -20.25 1.51
C PHE A 276 26.56 -20.51 0.67
N THR A 277 26.53 -21.49 -0.23
CA THR A 277 27.64 -21.80 -1.16
C THR A 277 27.58 -21.00 -2.46
N GLY A 278 26.52 -20.23 -2.69
CA GLY A 278 26.32 -19.49 -3.95
C GLY A 278 25.83 -20.35 -5.11
N ASN A 279 25.50 -21.62 -4.89
CA ASN A 279 24.93 -22.51 -5.90
C ASN A 279 23.41 -22.27 -6.08
N TRP A 280 23.02 -21.04 -6.40
CA TRP A 280 21.61 -20.64 -6.45
C TRP A 280 20.82 -21.26 -7.60
N ALA A 281 21.50 -21.80 -8.62
CA ALA A 281 20.87 -22.53 -9.72
C ALA A 281 20.09 -23.78 -9.24
N ALA A 282 20.41 -24.29 -8.05
CA ALA A 282 19.69 -25.40 -7.42
C ALA A 282 18.21 -25.09 -7.12
N TYR A 283 17.80 -23.81 -7.10
CA TYR A 283 16.43 -23.38 -6.76
C TYR A 283 15.59 -22.96 -7.98
N SER A 284 16.05 -23.30 -9.19
CA SER A 284 15.47 -22.84 -10.46
C SER A 284 14.08 -23.41 -10.79
N ASP A 285 13.60 -24.37 -10.03
CA ASP A 285 12.28 -24.99 -10.15
C ASP A 285 11.17 -24.23 -9.41
N PHE A 286 11.49 -23.54 -8.31
CA PHE A 286 10.54 -22.71 -7.56
C PHE A 286 10.86 -21.21 -7.55
N LEU A 287 12.07 -20.80 -7.94
CA LEU A 287 12.44 -19.41 -8.25
C LEU A 287 12.70 -19.28 -9.75
N THR A 288 11.64 -19.09 -10.52
CA THR A 288 11.71 -19.12 -11.98
C THR A 288 11.83 -17.71 -12.57
N PHE A 289 12.07 -17.64 -13.88
CA PHE A 289 11.98 -16.41 -14.68
C PHE A 289 11.35 -16.74 -16.03
N LYS A 290 10.17 -17.37 -16.01
CA LYS A 290 9.50 -17.88 -17.22
C LYS A 290 9.02 -16.73 -18.10
N GLY A 291 8.39 -15.73 -17.49
CA GLY A 291 7.75 -14.63 -18.20
C GLY A 291 6.48 -15.06 -18.92
N GLY A 292 5.48 -14.18 -18.96
CA GLY A 292 4.16 -14.49 -19.51
C GLY A 292 3.22 -15.12 -18.50
N LEU A 293 2.24 -15.89 -18.99
CA LEU A 293 1.13 -16.40 -18.20
C LEU A 293 1.17 -17.93 -18.11
N ASN A 294 0.76 -18.45 -16.95
CA ASN A 294 0.44 -19.85 -16.76
C ASN A 294 -0.77 -20.21 -17.65
N PRO A 295 -0.63 -21.18 -18.58
CA PRO A 295 -1.68 -21.51 -19.54
C PRO A 295 -2.93 -22.15 -18.91
N VAL A 296 -2.82 -22.66 -17.68
CA VAL A 296 -3.97 -23.22 -16.95
C VAL A 296 -4.83 -22.09 -16.36
N THR A 297 -4.18 -21.12 -15.70
CA THR A 297 -4.87 -20.11 -14.90
C THR A 297 -5.06 -18.77 -15.62
N GLY A 298 -4.34 -18.53 -16.70
CA GLY A 298 -4.32 -17.24 -17.40
C GLY A 298 -3.70 -16.10 -16.57
N SER A 299 -2.84 -16.42 -15.60
CA SER A 299 -2.20 -15.45 -14.69
C SER A 299 -0.68 -15.57 -14.69
N LEU A 300 0.02 -14.61 -14.12
CA LEU A 300 1.47 -14.71 -13.87
C LEU A 300 1.82 -15.99 -13.10
N TRP A 301 3.01 -16.52 -13.37
CA TRP A 301 3.53 -17.69 -12.66
C TRP A 301 3.81 -17.36 -11.20
N MET A 302 3.26 -18.13 -10.26
CA MET A 302 3.50 -17.93 -8.82
C MET A 302 4.98 -18.02 -8.46
N SER A 303 5.77 -18.78 -9.22
CA SER A 303 7.23 -18.93 -9.00
C SER A 303 8.01 -17.71 -9.50
N ASP A 304 7.53 -17.04 -10.55
CA ASP A 304 8.07 -15.74 -10.98
C ASP A 304 7.71 -14.65 -9.97
N ILE A 305 6.49 -14.68 -9.39
CA ILE A 305 6.07 -13.75 -8.33
C ILE A 305 6.93 -13.95 -7.06
N ALA A 306 7.19 -15.20 -6.67
CA ALA A 306 8.07 -15.51 -5.53
C ALA A 306 9.50 -14.97 -5.74
N HIS A 307 10.06 -15.20 -6.93
CA HIS A 307 11.38 -14.69 -7.30
C HIS A 307 11.41 -13.15 -7.34
N HIS A 308 10.36 -12.53 -7.89
CA HIS A 308 10.21 -11.07 -7.87
C HIS A 308 10.26 -10.51 -6.45
N HIS A 309 9.48 -11.08 -5.52
CA HIS A 309 9.45 -10.61 -4.13
C HIS A 309 10.78 -10.82 -3.40
N LEU A 310 11.51 -11.91 -3.69
CA LEU A 310 12.85 -12.12 -3.15
C LEU A 310 13.83 -11.06 -3.66
N ALA A 311 13.81 -10.75 -4.96
CA ALA A 311 14.67 -9.73 -5.55
C ALA A 311 14.36 -8.32 -5.00
N ILE A 312 13.08 -7.97 -4.90
CA ILE A 312 12.60 -6.72 -4.30
C ILE A 312 13.02 -6.60 -2.83
N ALA A 313 12.95 -7.71 -2.08
CA ALA A 313 13.38 -7.74 -0.69
C ALA A 313 14.87 -7.38 -0.55
N VAL A 314 15.75 -8.02 -1.35
CA VAL A 314 17.18 -7.72 -1.34
C VAL A 314 17.43 -6.25 -1.70
N LEU A 315 16.78 -5.74 -2.74
CA LEU A 315 16.90 -4.34 -3.17
C LEU A 315 16.55 -3.38 -2.04
N PHE A 316 15.40 -3.56 -1.39
CA PHE A 316 14.94 -2.66 -0.34
C PHE A 316 15.71 -2.79 0.98
N ILE A 317 16.14 -4.01 1.34
CA ILE A 317 17.03 -4.22 2.48
C ILE A 317 18.35 -3.48 2.26
N VAL A 318 18.97 -3.61 1.09
CA VAL A 318 20.22 -2.88 0.78
C VAL A 318 19.97 -1.37 0.74
N ALA A 319 18.90 -0.90 0.10
CA ALA A 319 18.56 0.52 0.02
C ALA A 319 18.33 1.15 1.40
N GLY A 320 17.74 0.43 2.35
CA GLY A 320 17.54 0.91 3.72
C GLY A 320 18.80 0.97 4.58
N HIS A 321 19.99 0.75 4.02
CA HIS A 321 21.29 0.99 4.67
C HIS A 321 22.03 2.20 4.07
N MET A 322 21.35 3.02 3.25
CA MET A 322 21.96 4.18 2.60
C MET A 322 22.17 5.37 3.55
N TYR A 323 21.23 5.64 4.45
CA TYR A 323 21.23 6.89 5.22
C TYR A 323 21.98 6.79 6.55
N ARG A 324 22.69 7.86 6.91
CA ARG A 324 23.54 7.92 8.10
C ARG A 324 22.71 7.90 9.36
N THR A 325 23.10 7.05 10.31
CA THR A 325 22.49 6.97 11.65
C THR A 325 23.58 7.04 12.72
N ASN A 326 23.39 6.41 13.88
CA ASN A 326 24.27 6.52 15.06
C ASN A 326 25.70 5.99 14.86
N TRP A 327 25.93 5.19 13.81
CA TRP A 327 27.21 4.53 13.56
C TRP A 327 28.13 5.29 12.59
N GLY A 328 27.76 6.51 12.19
CA GLY A 328 28.62 7.42 11.40
C GLY A 328 28.76 7.08 9.91
N ILE A 329 28.37 5.88 9.48
CA ILE A 329 28.37 5.45 8.07
C ILE A 329 27.02 5.77 7.43
N GLY A 330 27.04 6.18 6.15
CA GLY A 330 25.87 6.51 5.34
C GLY A 330 25.82 7.99 4.95
N HIS A 331 24.74 8.38 4.27
CA HIS A 331 24.52 9.74 3.78
C HIS A 331 23.54 10.55 4.65
N SER A 332 23.79 11.84 4.87
CA SER A 332 22.74 12.76 5.33
C SER A 332 21.94 13.25 4.14
N ILE A 333 20.61 13.28 4.28
CA ILE A 333 19.73 13.74 3.19
C ILE A 333 19.94 15.23 2.93
N LYS A 334 20.18 16.01 3.99
CA LYS A 334 20.51 17.42 3.88
C LYS A 334 21.79 17.64 3.06
N GLU A 335 22.87 16.93 3.39
CA GLU A 335 24.14 17.00 2.64
C GLU A 335 23.94 16.62 1.15
N ILE A 336 23.11 15.61 0.86
CA ILE A 336 22.77 15.25 -0.52
C ILE A 336 22.07 16.41 -1.23
N LEU A 337 21.00 16.95 -0.65
CA LEU A 337 20.21 18.02 -1.26
C LEU A 337 21.04 19.28 -1.50
N GLU A 338 21.75 19.75 -0.48
CA GLU A 338 22.59 20.96 -0.58
C GLU A 338 23.77 20.77 -1.56
N GLY A 339 24.26 19.54 -1.72
CA GLY A 339 25.28 19.19 -2.71
C GLY A 339 24.80 19.22 -4.16
N GLN A 340 23.49 19.14 -4.41
CA GLN A 340 22.90 19.16 -5.75
C GLN A 340 22.61 20.60 -6.22
N LYS A 341 23.65 21.28 -6.72
CA LYS A 341 23.56 22.62 -7.32
C LYS A 341 23.38 22.56 -8.84
N GLY A 342 22.80 23.61 -9.41
CA GLY A 342 22.62 23.70 -10.86
C GLY A 342 23.94 23.84 -11.61
N ASP A 343 23.96 23.42 -12.87
CA ASP A 343 25.12 23.60 -13.76
C ASP A 343 25.44 25.10 -13.91
N PRO A 344 26.65 25.56 -13.53
CA PRO A 344 26.98 26.98 -13.53
C PRO A 344 26.88 27.66 -14.91
N LEU A 345 26.98 26.90 -16.00
CA LEU A 345 27.01 27.38 -17.38
C LEU A 345 25.65 27.26 -18.06
N LEU A 346 24.95 26.14 -17.85
CA LEU A 346 23.69 25.82 -18.55
C LEU A 346 22.47 26.22 -17.74
N PHE A 347 22.51 26.06 -16.41
CA PHE A 347 21.38 26.32 -15.51
C PHE A 347 21.89 26.85 -14.17
N PRO A 348 22.32 28.12 -14.10
CA PRO A 348 22.86 28.69 -12.88
C PRO A 348 21.75 28.75 -11.82
N ALA A 349 21.70 27.74 -10.96
CA ALA A 349 20.84 27.62 -9.80
C ALA A 349 21.73 27.45 -8.57
N SER A 350 22.31 28.57 -8.12
CA SER A 350 23.33 28.64 -7.07
C SER A 350 22.86 28.00 -5.77
N ASN A 351 21.57 28.12 -5.43
CA ASN A 351 21.03 27.56 -4.20
C ASN A 351 20.32 26.22 -4.40
N GLY A 352 20.15 25.74 -5.64
CA GLY A 352 19.67 24.38 -5.94
C GLY A 352 18.53 23.92 -5.03
N HIS A 353 18.76 22.84 -4.27
CA HIS A 353 17.79 22.25 -3.35
C HIS A 353 17.90 22.72 -1.89
N ASP A 354 18.60 23.83 -1.62
CA ASP A 354 18.76 24.36 -0.26
C ASP A 354 17.41 24.69 0.37
N GLY A 355 17.30 24.44 1.67
CA GLY A 355 16.08 24.68 2.45
C GLY A 355 14.98 23.64 2.23
N LEU A 356 15.08 22.74 1.24
CA LEU A 356 14.06 21.70 1.02
C LEU A 356 14.04 20.67 2.15
N TYR A 357 15.20 20.34 2.73
CA TYR A 357 15.26 19.43 3.88
C TYR A 357 14.45 19.99 5.06
N GLU A 358 14.66 21.26 5.39
CA GLU A 358 13.93 21.94 6.46
C GLU A 358 12.43 22.03 6.15
N PHE A 359 12.05 22.39 4.93
CA PHE A 359 10.64 22.47 4.55
C PHE A 359 9.94 21.11 4.67
N MET A 360 10.56 20.04 4.16
CA MET A 360 10.02 18.69 4.22
C MET A 360 10.04 18.07 5.63
N THR A 361 10.84 18.59 6.56
CA THR A 361 10.88 18.12 7.96
C THR A 361 10.04 18.96 8.91
N THR A 362 9.54 20.12 8.47
CA THR A 362 8.74 21.03 9.28
C THR A 362 7.30 21.19 8.78
N SER A 363 7.00 20.83 7.53
CA SER A 363 5.64 20.82 6.98
C SER A 363 5.12 19.39 6.77
N TRP A 364 4.11 19.01 7.55
CA TRP A 364 3.36 17.76 7.31
C TRP A 364 2.56 17.82 6.01
N HIS A 365 2.10 19.01 5.60
CA HIS A 365 1.38 19.19 4.34
C HIS A 365 2.28 19.00 3.13
N ALA A 366 3.53 19.46 3.16
CA ALA A 366 4.49 19.23 2.09
C ALA A 366 4.79 17.73 1.91
N GLN A 367 4.99 17.01 3.02
CA GLN A 367 5.14 15.55 3.01
C GLN A 367 3.89 14.86 2.45
N LEU A 368 2.71 15.21 2.96
CA LEU A 368 1.46 14.62 2.51
C LEU A 368 1.21 14.88 1.02
N ALA A 369 1.53 16.08 0.51
CA ALA A 369 1.40 16.42 -0.91
C ALA A 369 2.25 15.49 -1.79
N VAL A 370 3.54 15.34 -1.48
CA VAL A 370 4.44 14.46 -2.25
C VAL A 370 4.00 13.00 -2.15
N ASN A 371 3.64 12.54 -0.95
CA ASN A 371 3.19 11.17 -0.73
C ASN A 371 1.89 10.86 -1.49
N LEU A 372 0.92 11.79 -1.50
CA LEU A 372 -0.32 11.64 -2.27
C LEU A 372 -0.08 11.64 -3.78
N ALA A 373 0.85 12.47 -4.28
CA ALA A 373 1.19 12.50 -5.70
C ALA A 373 1.77 11.16 -6.15
N LEU A 374 2.69 10.59 -5.36
CA LEU A 374 3.33 9.31 -5.65
C LEU A 374 2.36 8.14 -5.45
N MET A 375 1.59 8.11 -4.36
CA MET A 375 0.63 7.03 -4.09
C MET A 375 -0.53 7.02 -5.08
N GLY A 376 -1.01 8.20 -5.48
CA GLY A 376 -2.05 8.31 -6.51
C GLY A 376 -1.55 7.83 -7.87
N SER A 377 -0.33 8.22 -8.25
CA SER A 377 0.32 7.74 -9.47
C SER A 377 0.57 6.22 -9.43
N LEU A 378 1.04 5.70 -8.29
CA LEU A 378 1.25 4.27 -8.09
C LEU A 378 -0.06 3.49 -8.20
N SER A 379 -1.18 4.00 -7.65
CA SER A 379 -2.49 3.36 -7.81
C SER A 379 -2.91 3.25 -9.28
N ILE A 380 -2.64 4.27 -10.09
CA ILE A 380 -2.90 4.22 -11.54
C ILE A 380 -1.96 3.21 -12.23
N ILE A 381 -0.69 3.17 -11.84
CA ILE A 381 0.26 2.16 -12.35
C ILE A 381 -0.20 0.75 -12.00
N VAL A 382 -0.70 0.52 -10.79
CA VAL A 382 -1.29 -0.76 -10.37
C VAL A 382 -2.48 -1.11 -11.25
N ALA A 383 -3.38 -0.17 -11.53
CA ALA A 383 -4.49 -0.39 -12.47
C ALA A 383 -3.99 -0.85 -13.84
N GLN A 384 -3.01 -0.13 -14.40
CA GLN A 384 -2.44 -0.43 -15.72
C GLN A 384 -1.70 -1.77 -15.77
N HIS A 385 -0.94 -2.10 -14.73
CA HIS A 385 -0.17 -3.35 -14.68
C HIS A 385 -1.07 -4.55 -14.44
N MET A 386 -2.04 -4.48 -13.53
CA MET A 386 -2.87 -5.64 -13.16
C MET A 386 -3.76 -6.13 -14.29
N TYR A 387 -4.28 -5.26 -15.16
CA TYR A 387 -5.12 -5.71 -16.27
C TYR A 387 -4.31 -6.35 -17.40
N ALA A 388 -3.11 -5.81 -17.68
CA ALA A 388 -2.25 -6.30 -18.75
C ALA A 388 -1.38 -7.50 -18.34
N MET A 389 -1.09 -7.63 -17.03
CA MET A 389 -0.30 -8.70 -16.45
C MET A 389 -1.06 -9.31 -15.24
N PRO A 390 -2.15 -10.07 -15.47
CA PRO A 390 -3.02 -10.56 -14.41
C PRO A 390 -2.25 -11.38 -13.35
N PRO A 391 -2.12 -10.89 -12.10
CA PRO A 391 -1.22 -11.53 -11.13
C PRO A 391 -1.87 -12.70 -10.37
N TYR A 392 -3.19 -12.89 -10.49
CA TYR A 392 -3.94 -13.88 -9.70
C TYR A 392 -4.61 -14.94 -10.59
N PRO A 393 -4.65 -16.22 -10.21
CA PRO A 393 -5.25 -17.28 -11.01
C PRO A 393 -6.71 -16.99 -11.39
N TYR A 394 -7.05 -17.20 -12.67
CA TYR A 394 -8.38 -16.99 -13.26
C TYR A 394 -8.90 -15.55 -13.28
N ILE A 395 -8.15 -14.57 -12.77
CA ILE A 395 -8.61 -13.19 -12.75
C ILE A 395 -8.65 -12.57 -14.16
N GLY A 396 -7.84 -13.07 -15.10
CA GLY A 396 -7.78 -12.58 -16.48
C GLY A 396 -9.03 -12.91 -17.31
N ILE A 397 -9.80 -13.92 -16.90
CA ILE A 397 -11.05 -14.33 -17.56
C ILE A 397 -12.31 -13.89 -16.80
N ASP A 398 -12.15 -13.28 -15.62
CA ASP A 398 -13.24 -12.66 -14.86
C ASP A 398 -13.35 -11.16 -15.21
N TYR A 399 -14.01 -10.87 -16.34
CA TYR A 399 -14.10 -9.52 -16.88
C TYR A 399 -14.77 -8.49 -15.93
N PRO A 400 -15.85 -8.82 -15.19
CA PRO A 400 -16.38 -7.94 -14.16
C PRO A 400 -15.32 -7.50 -13.14
N THR A 401 -14.49 -8.44 -12.66
CA THR A 401 -13.41 -8.14 -11.70
C THR A 401 -12.32 -7.28 -12.34
N GLN A 402 -11.87 -7.58 -13.55
CA GLN A 402 -10.86 -6.78 -14.27
C GLN A 402 -11.28 -5.32 -14.42
N LEU A 403 -12.49 -5.10 -14.93
CA LEU A 403 -13.03 -3.76 -15.12
C LEU A 403 -13.18 -3.01 -13.78
N SER A 404 -13.70 -3.69 -12.76
CA SER A 404 -13.87 -3.11 -11.43
C SER A 404 -12.55 -2.70 -10.81
N ILE A 405 -11.53 -3.56 -10.79
CA ILE A 405 -10.22 -3.27 -10.19
C ILE A 405 -9.52 -2.14 -10.94
N PHE A 406 -9.52 -2.17 -12.28
CA PHE A 406 -8.92 -1.11 -13.10
C PHE A 406 -9.56 0.24 -12.80
N THR A 407 -10.88 0.30 -12.84
CA THR A 407 -11.65 1.53 -12.61
C THR A 407 -11.47 2.02 -11.18
N HIS A 408 -11.55 1.12 -10.20
CA HIS A 408 -11.37 1.41 -8.78
C HIS A 408 -10.01 2.06 -8.50
N HIS A 409 -8.92 1.44 -8.93
CA HIS A 409 -7.57 1.95 -8.70
C HIS A 409 -7.28 3.23 -9.49
N THR A 410 -7.87 3.39 -10.68
CA THR A 410 -7.77 4.64 -11.45
C THR A 410 -8.46 5.79 -10.72
N TRP A 411 -9.67 5.58 -10.19
CA TRP A 411 -10.40 6.60 -9.43
C TRP A 411 -9.69 6.97 -8.13
N ILE A 412 -9.25 5.98 -7.34
CA ILE A 412 -8.45 6.23 -6.14
C ILE A 412 -7.22 7.07 -6.51
N GLY A 413 -6.52 6.68 -7.57
CA GLY A 413 -5.36 7.40 -8.06
C GLY A 413 -5.64 8.86 -8.39
N GLY A 414 -6.74 9.12 -9.12
CA GLY A 414 -7.20 10.47 -9.43
C GLY A 414 -7.51 11.32 -8.18
N PHE A 415 -8.24 10.76 -7.21
CA PHE A 415 -8.55 11.45 -5.95
C PHE A 415 -7.30 11.80 -5.16
N LEU A 416 -6.34 10.87 -5.06
CA LEU A 416 -5.08 11.11 -4.34
C LEU A 416 -4.23 12.17 -5.04
N ILE A 417 -4.12 12.16 -6.39
CA ILE A 417 -3.38 13.18 -7.15
C ILE A 417 -4.01 14.57 -6.97
N VAL A 418 -5.35 14.69 -6.98
CA VAL A 418 -6.01 15.97 -6.69
C VAL A 418 -5.74 16.42 -5.25
N GLY A 419 -5.80 15.48 -4.29
CA GLY A 419 -5.43 15.74 -2.90
C GLY A 419 -3.98 16.21 -2.74
N ALA A 420 -3.06 15.73 -3.56
CA ALA A 420 -1.68 16.19 -3.61
C ALA A 420 -1.59 17.69 -3.97
N GLY A 421 -2.32 18.11 -5.01
CA GLY A 421 -2.41 19.52 -5.40
C GLY A 421 -3.02 20.39 -4.29
N ALA A 422 -4.05 19.90 -3.61
CA ALA A 422 -4.67 20.59 -2.48
C ALA A 422 -3.68 20.79 -1.32
N HIS A 423 -3.00 19.72 -0.87
CA HIS A 423 -2.04 19.81 0.23
C HIS A 423 -0.76 20.58 -0.15
N ALA A 424 -0.35 20.56 -1.42
CA ALA A 424 0.72 21.42 -1.89
C ALA A 424 0.33 22.90 -1.74
N ALA A 425 -0.88 23.28 -2.15
CA ALA A 425 -1.38 24.65 -1.97
C ALA A 425 -1.51 25.03 -0.49
N ILE A 426 -1.99 24.12 0.38
CA ILE A 426 -2.05 24.36 1.83
C ILE A 426 -0.65 24.60 2.40
N ALA A 427 0.35 23.76 2.05
CA ALA A 427 1.73 23.94 2.48
C ALA A 427 2.30 25.29 2.02
N MET A 428 2.01 25.71 0.79
CA MET A 428 2.43 27.01 0.26
C MET A 428 1.80 28.22 0.98
N ILE A 429 0.61 28.05 1.58
CA ILE A 429 -0.09 29.10 2.31
C ILE A 429 0.33 29.15 3.78
N ARG A 430 0.40 27.99 4.44
CA ARG A 430 0.57 27.88 5.89
C ARG A 430 2.05 27.76 6.31
N ASP A 431 2.85 27.04 5.52
CA ASP A 431 4.16 26.56 5.98
C ASP A 431 5.35 27.13 5.19
N TYR A 432 5.12 27.64 3.98
CA TYR A 432 6.17 28.21 3.14
C TYR A 432 6.68 29.54 3.69
N ASP A 433 7.99 29.62 3.90
CA ASP A 433 8.69 30.82 4.36
C ASP A 433 9.63 31.35 3.27
N PRO A 434 9.31 32.48 2.60
CA PRO A 434 10.16 33.07 1.57
C PRO A 434 11.59 33.38 2.06
N ALA A 435 11.78 33.66 3.35
CA ALA A 435 13.10 33.96 3.90
C ALA A 435 14.03 32.74 3.92
N LYS A 436 13.46 31.53 3.95
CA LYS A 436 14.20 30.25 3.91
C LYS A 436 14.38 29.72 2.49
N HIS A 437 13.67 30.30 1.52
CA HIS A 437 13.66 29.88 0.13
C HIS A 437 14.06 31.05 -0.77
N VAL A 438 15.36 31.33 -0.83
CA VAL A 438 15.92 32.39 -1.67
C VAL A 438 16.71 31.75 -2.82
N ASP A 439 16.28 31.96 -4.06
CA ASP A 439 16.92 31.46 -5.29
C ASP A 439 17.16 29.93 -5.33
N ASN A 440 16.44 29.18 -4.49
CA ASN A 440 16.38 27.73 -4.61
C ASN A 440 15.33 27.34 -5.68
N VAL A 441 15.21 26.04 -5.96
CA VAL A 441 14.28 25.54 -6.99
C VAL A 441 12.83 26.00 -6.79
N LEU A 442 12.35 26.06 -5.55
CA LEU A 442 10.97 26.43 -5.25
C LEU A 442 10.69 27.91 -5.54
N ASP A 443 11.57 28.81 -5.06
CA ASP A 443 11.46 30.25 -5.30
C ASP A 443 11.54 30.58 -6.81
N ARG A 444 12.44 29.92 -7.53
CA ARG A 444 12.60 30.12 -8.98
C ARG A 444 11.36 29.69 -9.76
N VAL A 445 10.74 28.57 -9.40
CA VAL A 445 9.46 28.13 -9.98
C VAL A 445 8.37 29.17 -9.73
N LEU A 446 8.28 29.73 -8.51
CA LEU A 446 7.31 30.77 -8.18
C LEU A 446 7.53 32.07 -8.97
N LYS A 447 8.79 32.47 -9.19
CA LYS A 447 9.15 33.63 -10.04
C LYS A 447 8.80 33.42 -11.51
N ALA A 448 8.82 32.17 -11.98
CA ALA A 448 8.50 31.80 -13.36
C ALA A 448 7.03 31.37 -13.56
N ARG A 449 6.16 31.49 -12.55
CA ARG A 449 4.80 30.92 -12.56
C ARG A 449 3.95 31.36 -13.76
N ASP A 450 4.02 32.62 -14.18
CA ASP A 450 3.18 33.13 -15.28
C ASP A 450 3.62 32.50 -16.62
N ALA A 451 4.92 32.27 -16.81
CA ALA A 451 5.45 31.56 -17.96
C ALA A 451 4.99 30.09 -17.95
N LEU A 452 5.10 29.40 -16.80
CA LEU A 452 4.66 28.01 -16.67
C LEU A 452 3.17 27.85 -16.97
N ILE A 453 2.32 28.70 -16.39
CA ILE A 453 0.87 28.65 -16.57
C ILE A 453 0.45 29.02 -18.00
N SER A 454 1.07 30.03 -18.62
CA SER A 454 0.75 30.40 -20.00
C SER A 454 1.15 29.32 -21.01
N HIS A 455 2.29 28.66 -20.82
CA HIS A 455 2.70 27.54 -21.67
C HIS A 455 1.79 26.33 -21.49
N LEU A 456 1.42 26.00 -20.24
CA LEU A 456 0.45 24.94 -19.98
C LEU A 456 -0.92 25.25 -20.61
N ASN A 457 -1.39 26.50 -20.52
CA ASN A 457 -2.62 26.94 -21.17
C ASN A 457 -2.56 26.74 -22.69
N TRP A 458 -1.47 27.16 -23.33
CA TRP A 458 -1.26 26.97 -24.76
C TRP A 458 -1.26 25.48 -25.13
N VAL A 459 -0.55 24.62 -24.38
CA VAL A 459 -0.55 23.16 -24.61
C VAL A 459 -1.97 22.59 -24.48
N CYS A 460 -2.74 22.98 -23.48
CA CYS A 460 -4.12 22.52 -23.30
C CYS A 460 -5.01 22.92 -24.48
N ILE A 461 -4.90 24.16 -24.97
CA ILE A 461 -5.63 24.63 -26.16
C ILE A 461 -5.22 23.84 -27.39
N TRP A 462 -3.91 23.67 -27.60
CA TRP A 462 -3.37 22.92 -28.72
C TRP A 462 -3.86 21.47 -28.71
N LEU A 463 -3.76 20.77 -27.57
CA LEU A 463 -4.26 19.41 -27.42
C LEU A 463 -5.77 19.34 -27.65
N GLY A 464 -6.54 20.29 -27.11
CA GLY A 464 -8.00 20.35 -27.32
C GLY A 464 -8.37 20.42 -28.81
N PHE A 465 -7.75 21.33 -29.56
CA PHE A 465 -7.98 21.44 -31.01
C PHE A 465 -7.51 20.21 -31.79
N HIS A 466 -6.33 19.68 -31.48
CA HIS A 466 -5.69 18.62 -32.25
C HIS A 466 -6.02 17.20 -31.75
N SER A 467 -6.92 17.07 -30.78
CA SER A 467 -7.51 15.78 -30.37
C SER A 467 -9.03 15.82 -30.56
N PHE A 468 -9.76 16.58 -29.75
CA PHE A 468 -11.21 16.66 -29.81
C PHE A 468 -11.72 17.25 -31.14
N GLY A 469 -11.01 18.24 -31.69
CA GLY A 469 -11.36 18.80 -33.01
C GLY A 469 -11.31 17.77 -34.16
N LEU A 470 -10.48 16.73 -34.05
CA LEU A 470 -10.45 15.64 -35.03
C LEU A 470 -11.73 14.80 -35.00
N TYR A 471 -12.31 14.58 -33.81
CA TYR A 471 -13.60 13.87 -33.70
C TYR A 471 -14.72 14.68 -34.37
N ILE A 472 -14.79 15.99 -34.12
CA ILE A 472 -15.77 16.88 -34.77
C ILE A 472 -15.59 16.89 -36.29
N HIS A 473 -14.34 16.98 -36.77
CA HIS A 473 -14.05 16.92 -38.21
C HIS A 473 -14.56 15.61 -38.81
N ASN A 474 -14.25 14.47 -38.19
CA ASN A 474 -14.70 13.16 -38.65
C ASN A 474 -16.23 13.05 -38.68
N ASP A 475 -16.92 13.51 -37.63
CA ASP A 475 -18.39 13.51 -37.60
C ASP A 475 -18.97 14.41 -38.70
N THR A 476 -18.35 15.56 -38.97
CA THR A 476 -18.79 16.49 -40.02
C THR A 476 -18.55 15.94 -41.42
N MET A 477 -17.44 15.25 -41.67
CA MET A 477 -17.16 14.61 -42.96
C MET A 477 -17.99 13.33 -43.18
N ARG A 478 -18.46 12.72 -42.08
CA ARG A 478 -19.31 11.52 -42.12
C ARG A 478 -20.79 11.87 -42.37
N ALA A 479 -21.27 13.01 -41.88
CA ALA A 479 -22.63 13.53 -42.10
C ALA A 479 -22.82 13.99 -43.55
#